data_AF-A0A521W750-F1
#
_entry.id   AF-A0A521W750-F1
#
_cell.length_a   1.000
_cell.length_b   1.000
_cell.length_c   1.000
_cell.angle_alpha   90.00
_cell.angle_beta   90.00
_cell.angle_gamma   90.00
#
_symmetry.space_group_name_H-M   'P 1'
#
loop_
_entity.id
_entity.type
_entity.pdbx_description
1 polymer ?
#
loop_
_entity_poly.entity_id
_entity_poly.type
_entity_poly.pdbx_seq_one_letter_code
_entity_poly.pdbx_strand_id
1 'polypeptide(L)'
;MIQFLLGLPFSYRQKKLTAGRPSIGQEQFVSMISTDSADRSTAEKIWDALVACRIDNNFAPYPDDSLGRVYGIAEEELDQDLIARILKDLDLPIPDRDFTERFGVIDSPRRVAKFVSEWRQRVVADAFVGGVTLGDAG
;
A
#
# COMPACT_ATOMS: atom_id res chain seq x y z
N MET A 1 14.11 16.97 -18.49
CA MET A 1 14.21 18.02 -17.44
C MET A 1 12.83 18.64 -17.18
N ILE A 2 11.85 17.81 -16.79
CA ILE A 2 10.44 18.21 -16.52
C ILE A 2 9.98 17.72 -15.12
N GLN A 3 10.74 16.83 -14.46
CA GLN A 3 10.42 16.30 -13.13
C GLN A 3 10.44 17.34 -11.99
N PHE A 4 11.14 18.47 -12.15
CA PHE A 4 11.31 19.46 -11.07
C PHE A 4 10.06 20.34 -10.84
N LEU A 5 9.22 20.56 -11.87
CA LEU A 5 8.04 21.44 -11.77
C LEU A 5 6.80 20.73 -11.21
N LEU A 6 6.70 19.40 -11.39
CA LEU A 6 5.58 18.61 -10.85
C LEU A 6 5.74 18.29 -9.35
N GLY A 7 6.98 18.28 -8.82
CA GLY A 7 7.26 18.00 -7.41
C GLY A 7 7.02 19.17 -6.45
N LEU A 8 6.94 20.41 -6.94
CA LEU A 8 6.78 21.62 -6.12
C LEU A 8 5.55 21.62 -5.19
N PRO A 9 4.32 21.29 -5.65
CA PRO A 9 3.15 21.26 -4.76
C PRO A 9 3.27 20.17 -3.68
N PHE A 10 3.88 19.03 -4.01
CA PHE A 10 4.04 17.91 -3.07
C PHE A 10 5.15 18.17 -2.06
N SER A 11 6.27 18.79 -2.46
CA SER A 11 7.33 19.21 -1.53
C SER A 11 6.79 20.19 -0.49
N TYR A 12 5.97 21.16 -0.88
CA TYR A 12 5.36 22.09 0.06
C TYR A 12 4.43 21.38 1.06
N ARG A 13 3.59 20.44 0.59
CA ARG A 13 2.69 19.66 1.45
C ARG A 13 3.47 18.77 2.43
N GLN A 14 4.48 18.06 1.95
CA GLN A 14 5.34 17.22 2.79
C GLN A 14 6.06 18.08 3.84
N LYS A 15 6.67 19.21 3.45
CA LYS A 15 7.31 20.15 4.40
C LYS A 15 6.33 20.67 5.45
N LYS A 16 5.11 21.03 5.04
CA LYS A 16 4.06 21.50 5.96
C LYS A 16 3.67 20.42 6.97
N LEU A 17 3.54 19.17 6.51
CA LEU A 17 3.26 18.04 7.40
C LEU A 17 4.43 17.76 8.34
N THR A 18 5.67 17.75 7.84
CA THR A 18 6.89 17.59 8.66
C THR A 18 6.97 18.62 9.79
N ALA A 19 6.56 19.88 9.54
CA ALA A 19 6.54 20.92 10.56
C ALA A 19 5.38 20.76 11.58
N GLY A 20 4.30 20.08 11.21
CA GLY A 20 3.05 20.02 11.98
C GLY A 20 2.80 18.72 12.74
N ARG A 21 3.65 17.70 12.58
CA ARG A 21 3.48 16.39 13.23
C ARG A 21 4.83 15.79 13.65
N PRO A 22 4.86 14.91 14.67
CA PRO A 22 6.10 14.23 15.04
C PRO A 22 6.62 13.34 13.89
N SER A 23 7.93 13.14 13.84
CA SER A 23 8.51 12.15 12.92
C SER A 23 8.31 10.75 13.53
N ILE A 24 7.85 9.79 12.72
CA ILE A 24 7.75 8.38 13.12
C ILE A 24 8.75 7.55 12.32
N GLY A 25 9.31 6.54 12.98
CA GLY A 25 10.18 5.55 12.34
C GLY A 25 9.39 4.43 11.68
N GLN A 26 10.09 3.64 10.85
CA GLN A 26 9.52 2.47 10.17
C GLN A 26 8.80 1.51 11.12
N GLU A 27 9.41 1.15 12.26
CA GLU A 27 8.78 0.27 13.25
C GLU A 27 7.44 0.78 13.77
N GLN A 28 7.34 2.08 14.03
CA GLN A 28 6.10 2.69 14.52
C GLN A 28 5.03 2.68 13.42
N PHE A 29 5.41 3.04 12.19
CA PHE A 29 4.52 2.97 11.04
C PHE A 29 3.99 1.54 10.80
N VAL A 30 4.89 0.56 10.81
CA VAL A 30 4.57 -0.86 10.67
C VAL A 30 3.63 -1.31 11.79
N SER A 31 3.93 -0.98 13.04
CA SER A 31 3.04 -1.28 14.18
C SER A 31 1.65 -0.66 14.02
N MET A 32 1.56 0.57 13.53
CA MET A 32 0.29 1.27 13.34
C MET A 32 -0.56 0.67 12.22
N ILE A 33 0.06 0.11 11.17
CA ILE A 33 -0.63 -0.58 10.08
C ILE A 33 -1.01 -2.01 10.48
N SER A 34 -0.09 -2.73 11.14
CA SER A 34 -0.31 -4.13 11.49
C SER A 34 -1.37 -4.34 12.56
N THR A 35 -1.68 -3.30 13.35
CA THR A 35 -2.80 -3.32 14.29
C THR A 35 -4.15 -3.46 13.57
N ASP A 36 -4.25 -3.01 12.31
CA ASP A 36 -5.54 -2.79 11.68
C ASP A 36 -5.95 -3.87 10.66
N SER A 37 -5.02 -4.63 10.08
CA SER A 37 -5.37 -5.75 9.17
C SER A 37 -4.20 -6.41 8.44
N ALA A 38 -3.04 -5.74 8.31
CA ALA A 38 -1.97 -6.24 7.45
C ALA A 38 -0.84 -6.92 8.22
N ASP A 39 -0.27 -7.97 7.64
CA ASP A 39 0.95 -8.57 8.16
C ASP A 39 2.13 -7.60 8.04
N ARG A 40 3.13 -7.82 8.90
CA ARG A 40 4.32 -6.97 9.00
C ARG A 40 5.03 -6.78 7.66
N SER A 41 5.16 -7.84 6.85
CA SER A 41 5.82 -7.79 5.55
C SER A 41 5.13 -6.80 4.59
N THR A 42 3.80 -6.85 4.52
CA THR A 42 3.02 -5.90 3.72
C THR A 42 3.24 -4.46 4.18
N ALA A 43 3.26 -4.20 5.49
CA ALA A 43 3.48 -2.86 6.03
C ALA A 43 4.89 -2.33 5.74
N GLU A 44 5.91 -3.19 5.79
CA GLU A 44 7.30 -2.84 5.44
C GLU A 44 7.42 -2.48 3.96
N LYS A 45 6.76 -3.24 3.05
CA LYS A 45 6.75 -2.93 1.62
C LYS A 45 6.07 -1.61 1.29
N ILE A 46 4.97 -1.30 1.98
CA ILE A 46 4.29 -0.01 1.84
C ILE A 46 5.21 1.12 2.29
N TRP A 47 5.88 0.97 3.43
CA TRP A 47 6.84 1.96 3.91
C TRP A 47 7.94 2.24 2.88
N ASP A 48 8.58 1.19 2.36
CA ASP A 48 9.66 1.32 1.38
C ASP A 48 9.21 2.06 0.11
N ALA A 49 8.00 1.76 -0.36
CA ALA A 49 7.42 2.44 -1.51
C ALA A 49 7.15 3.93 -1.24
N LEU A 50 6.60 4.28 -0.07
CA LEU A 50 6.33 5.68 0.29
C LEU A 50 7.62 6.49 0.50
N VAL A 51 8.65 5.88 1.08
CA VAL A 51 9.96 6.50 1.24
C VAL A 51 10.60 6.78 -0.11
N ALA A 52 10.42 5.91 -1.11
CA ALA A 52 10.89 6.17 -2.48
C ALA A 52 10.18 7.36 -3.14
N CYS A 53 8.95 7.68 -2.72
CA CYS A 53 8.17 8.83 -3.21
C CYS A 53 8.42 10.13 -2.42
N ARG A 54 9.28 10.12 -1.38
CA ARG A 54 9.54 11.33 -0.60
C ARG A 54 10.35 12.34 -1.42
N ILE A 55 9.98 13.61 -1.31
CA ILE A 55 10.73 14.73 -1.89
C ILE A 55 11.54 15.45 -0.79
N ASP A 56 11.01 15.48 0.44
CA ASP A 56 11.71 15.98 1.62
C ASP A 56 12.35 14.81 2.40
N ASN A 57 13.66 14.89 2.64
CA ASN A 57 14.42 13.87 3.37
C ASN A 57 13.98 13.73 4.84
N ASN A 58 13.38 14.78 5.41
CA ASN A 58 12.88 14.77 6.79
C ASN A 58 11.41 14.34 6.88
N PHE A 59 10.76 14.07 5.75
CA PHE A 59 9.37 13.64 5.74
C PHE A 59 9.25 12.18 6.18
N ALA A 60 8.45 11.96 7.22
CA ALA A 60 8.05 10.63 7.69
C ALA A 60 6.65 10.29 7.17
N PRO A 61 6.48 9.18 6.42
CA PRO A 61 5.17 8.68 6.02
C PRO A 61 4.28 8.36 7.21
N TYR A 62 2.98 8.63 7.09
CA TYR A 62 1.96 8.20 8.06
C TYR A 62 0.91 7.30 7.41
N PRO A 63 0.31 6.35 8.17
CA PRO A 63 -0.65 5.39 7.62
C PRO A 63 -1.89 6.01 6.98
N ASP A 64 -2.28 7.19 7.44
CA ASP A 64 -3.51 7.90 7.04
C ASP A 64 -3.24 9.06 6.07
N ASP A 65 -2.00 9.16 5.56
CA ASP A 65 -1.67 10.16 4.54
C ASP A 65 -2.39 9.88 3.23
N SER A 66 -2.94 10.93 2.62
CA SER A 66 -3.54 10.80 1.29
C SER A 66 -2.47 10.58 0.22
N LEU A 67 -2.55 9.45 -0.48
CA LEU A 67 -1.62 9.05 -1.53
C LEU A 67 -1.57 10.08 -2.67
N GLY A 68 -2.73 10.49 -3.17
CA GLY A 68 -2.81 11.55 -4.19
C GLY A 68 -2.44 12.95 -3.71
N ARG A 69 -2.82 13.34 -2.48
CA ARG A 69 -2.54 14.70 -2.01
C ARG A 69 -1.12 14.89 -1.50
N VAL A 70 -0.53 13.90 -0.84
CA VAL A 70 0.77 14.02 -0.16
C VAL A 70 1.91 13.52 -1.04
N TYR A 71 1.68 12.43 -1.78
CA TYR A 71 2.71 11.78 -2.60
C TYR A 71 2.52 12.03 -4.10
N GLY A 72 1.36 12.56 -4.51
CA GLY A 72 1.06 12.80 -5.92
C GLY A 72 0.73 11.54 -6.71
N ILE A 73 0.49 10.44 -6.02
CA ILE A 73 0.14 9.15 -6.64
C ILE A 73 -1.34 9.22 -7.04
N ALA A 74 -1.61 9.36 -8.34
CA ALA A 74 -2.98 9.37 -8.86
C ALA A 74 -3.64 8.00 -8.64
N GLU A 75 -4.97 7.94 -8.58
CA GLU A 75 -5.72 6.68 -8.38
C GLU A 75 -5.36 5.63 -9.46
N GLU A 76 -5.20 6.07 -10.71
CA GLU A 76 -4.77 5.20 -11.82
C GLU A 76 -3.34 4.65 -11.65
N GLU A 77 -2.41 5.46 -11.12
CA GLU A 77 -1.03 5.07 -10.84
C GLU A 77 -0.93 4.21 -9.56
N LEU A 78 -1.86 4.42 -8.63
CA LEU A 78 -1.93 3.71 -7.36
C LEU A 78 -2.22 2.23 -7.59
N ASP A 79 -3.19 1.94 -8.45
CA ASP A 79 -3.58 0.59 -8.84
C ASP A 79 -2.48 -0.09 -9.68
N GLN A 80 -1.90 0.64 -10.64
CA GLN A 80 -0.98 0.06 -11.62
C GLN A 80 0.47 -0.07 -11.14
N ASP A 81 0.96 0.85 -10.30
CA ASP A 81 2.38 0.89 -9.94
C ASP A 81 2.64 0.59 -8.47
N LEU A 82 1.85 1.15 -7.54
CA LEU A 82 2.09 0.93 -6.10
C LEU A 82 1.56 -0.44 -5.66
N ILE A 83 0.27 -0.69 -5.86
CA ILE A 83 -0.38 -1.94 -5.44
C ILE A 83 0.19 -3.12 -6.21
N ALA A 84 0.28 -3.03 -7.54
CA ALA A 84 0.82 -4.11 -8.36
C ALA A 84 2.26 -4.48 -7.98
N ARG A 85 3.11 -3.49 -7.65
CA ARG A 85 4.47 -3.75 -7.17
C ARG A 85 4.47 -4.45 -5.82
N ILE A 86 3.64 -4.01 -4.87
CA ILE A 86 3.54 -4.65 -3.55
C ILE A 86 3.06 -6.10 -3.69
N LEU A 87 2.04 -6.35 -4.52
CA LEU A 87 1.53 -7.69 -4.77
C LEU A 87 2.60 -8.59 -5.40
N LYS A 88 3.32 -8.08 -6.41
CA LYS A 88 4.44 -8.79 -7.05
C LYS A 88 5.54 -9.14 -6.05
N ASP A 89 5.92 -8.19 -5.20
CA ASP A 89 6.94 -8.38 -4.16
C ASP A 89 6.52 -9.42 -3.10
N LEU A 90 5.21 -9.64 -2.95
CA LEU A 90 4.61 -10.62 -2.02
C LEU A 90 4.21 -11.92 -2.71
N ASP A 91 4.54 -12.10 -3.98
CA ASP A 91 4.15 -13.25 -4.82
C ASP A 91 2.63 -13.50 -4.83
N LEU A 92 1.86 -12.42 -4.82
CA LEU A 92 0.40 -12.46 -4.92
C LEU A 92 -0.05 -12.21 -6.36
N PRO A 93 -1.09 -12.91 -6.84
CA PRO A 93 -1.67 -12.64 -8.15
C PRO A 93 -2.29 -11.24 -8.19
N ILE A 94 -2.45 -10.70 -9.41
CA ILE A 94 -3.17 -9.43 -9.59
C ILE A 94 -4.66 -9.63 -9.29
N PRO A 95 -5.33 -8.71 -8.58
CA PRO A 95 -6.73 -8.82 -8.22
C PRO A 95 -7.63 -8.75 -9.45
N ASP A 96 -8.76 -9.46 -9.39
CA ASP A 96 -9.79 -9.30 -10.40
C ASP A 96 -10.46 -7.92 -10.30
N ARG A 97 -11.09 -7.50 -11.41
CA ARG A 97 -11.78 -6.22 -11.48
C ARG A 97 -12.92 -6.12 -10.46
N ASP A 98 -13.65 -7.22 -10.25
CA ASP A 98 -14.77 -7.29 -9.30
C ASP A 98 -14.32 -7.02 -7.86
N PHE A 99 -13.16 -7.53 -7.44
CA PHE A 99 -12.58 -7.29 -6.13
C PHE A 99 -12.20 -5.82 -5.96
N THR A 100 -11.52 -5.27 -6.96
CA THR A 100 -11.05 -3.88 -6.95
C THR A 100 -12.24 -2.91 -6.87
N GLU A 101 -13.28 -3.12 -7.69
CA GLU A 101 -14.49 -2.30 -7.67
C GLU A 101 -15.27 -2.42 -6.35
N ARG A 102 -15.31 -3.61 -5.73
CA ARG A 102 -16.02 -3.84 -4.46
C ARG A 102 -15.29 -3.25 -3.25
N PHE A 103 -13.97 -3.28 -3.25
CA PHE A 103 -13.18 -2.73 -2.14
C PHE A 103 -13.36 -1.20 -2.05
N GLY A 104 -13.45 -0.55 -3.21
CA GLY A 104 -13.63 0.90 -3.31
C GLY A 104 -12.31 1.67 -3.23
N VAL A 105 -12.41 2.96 -2.93
CA VAL A 105 -11.30 3.91 -3.06
C VAL A 105 -10.16 3.60 -2.09
N ILE A 106 -8.95 3.46 -2.66
CA ILE A 106 -7.69 3.26 -1.96
C ILE A 106 -6.90 4.56 -1.98
N ASP A 107 -7.06 5.38 -0.95
CA ASP A 107 -6.45 6.72 -0.90
C ASP A 107 -5.40 6.89 0.20
N SER A 108 -5.10 5.85 0.98
CA SER A 108 -4.14 5.89 2.07
C SER A 108 -3.29 4.62 2.19
N PRO A 109 -2.09 4.69 2.77
CA PRO A 109 -1.27 3.51 3.07
C PRO A 109 -2.01 2.44 3.88
N ARG A 110 -2.82 2.84 4.86
CA ARG A 110 -3.67 1.93 5.64
C ARG A 110 -4.68 1.20 4.75
N ARG A 111 -5.30 1.91 3.80
CA ARG A 111 -6.22 1.32 2.81
C ARG A 111 -5.49 0.33 1.90
N VAL A 112 -4.29 0.65 1.43
CA VAL A 112 -3.45 -0.28 0.64
C VAL A 112 -3.16 -1.56 1.42
N ALA A 113 -2.77 -1.42 2.69
CA ALA A 113 -2.47 -2.55 3.55
C ALA A 113 -3.69 -3.47 3.74
N LYS A 114 -4.86 -2.87 3.98
CA LYS A 114 -6.12 -3.60 4.09
C LYS A 114 -6.50 -4.31 2.79
N PHE A 115 -6.35 -3.64 1.64
CA PHE A 115 -6.61 -4.22 0.33
C PHE A 115 -5.77 -5.48 0.08
N VAL A 116 -4.45 -5.38 0.30
CA VAL A 116 -3.52 -6.50 0.11
C VAL A 116 -3.83 -7.66 1.06
N SER A 117 -4.20 -7.36 2.30
CA SER A 117 -4.57 -8.38 3.29
C SER A 117 -5.85 -9.14 2.91
N GLU A 118 -6.90 -8.42 2.54
CA GLU A 118 -8.17 -9.03 2.10
C GLU A 118 -7.97 -9.85 0.81
N TRP A 119 -7.16 -9.34 -0.12
CA TRP A 119 -6.85 -10.07 -1.35
C TRP A 119 -6.09 -11.37 -1.05
N ARG A 120 -5.07 -11.31 -0.20
CA ARG A 120 -4.32 -12.50 0.23
C ARG A 120 -5.25 -13.56 0.84
N GLN A 121 -6.17 -13.16 1.70
CA GLN A 121 -7.14 -14.08 2.31
C GLN A 121 -8.02 -14.76 1.26
N ARG A 122 -8.46 -14.02 0.23
CA ARG A 122 -9.23 -14.58 -0.88
C ARG A 122 -8.43 -15.56 -1.72
N VAL A 123 -7.19 -15.22 -2.08
CA VAL A 123 -6.29 -16.11 -2.84
C VAL A 123 -6.05 -17.42 -2.08
N VAL A 124 -5.83 -17.33 -0.77
CA VAL A 124 -5.68 -18.52 0.08
C VAL A 124 -6.98 -19.34 0.10
N ALA A 125 -8.15 -18.70 0.29
CA ALA A 125 -9.44 -19.39 0.30
C ALA A 125 -9.72 -20.12 -1.03
N ASP A 126 -9.45 -19.48 -2.17
CA ASP A 126 -9.65 -20.07 -3.50
C ASP A 126 -8.70 -21.26 -3.75
N ALA A 127 -7.45 -21.19 -3.26
CA ALA A 127 -6.51 -22.31 -3.32
C ALA A 127 -6.98 -23.53 -2.50
N PHE A 128 -7.64 -23.30 -1.36
CA PHE A 128 -8.24 -24.39 -0.56
C PHE A 128 -9.47 -25.01 -1.24
N VAL A 129 -10.29 -24.23 -1.94
CA VAL A 129 -11.47 -24.74 -2.65
C VAL A 129 -11.10 -25.50 -3.93
N GLY A 130 -10.01 -25.11 -4.61
CA GLY A 130 -9.47 -25.85 -5.77
C GLY A 130 -8.74 -27.15 -5.41
N GLY A 131 -8.39 -27.34 -4.13
CA GLY A 131 -7.79 -28.57 -3.60
C GLY A 131 -8.84 -29.64 -3.32
N VAL A 132 -9.41 -30.23 -4.37
CA VAL A 132 -10.12 -31.52 -4.24
C VAL A 132 -9.16 -32.52 -3.61
N THR A 133 -9.48 -32.96 -2.41
CA THR A 133 -8.93 -34.17 -1.80
C THR A 133 -9.24 -35.34 -2.73
N LEU A 134 -8.27 -35.73 -3.56
CA LEU A 134 -8.16 -37.09 -4.07
C LEU A 134 -7.78 -37.99 -2.89
N GLY A 135 -8.77 -38.24 -2.03
CA GLY A 135 -8.71 -39.19 -0.93
C GLY A 135 -9.64 -40.35 -1.23
N ASP A 136 -9.03 -41.53 -1.38
CA ASP A 136 -9.62 -42.88 -1.30
C ASP A 136 -10.53 -43.34 -2.44
N ALA A 137 -9.90 -43.71 -3.55
CA ALA A 137 -10.22 -44.95 -4.24
C ALA A 137 -9.08 -45.95 -3.99
N GLY A 138 -9.21 -46.75 -2.93
CA GLY A 138 -8.29 -47.83 -2.55
C GLY A 138 -9.04 -48.90 -1.77
#